data_AF-A0A828ZNE3-F1
#
_entry.id   AF-A0A828ZNE3-F1
#
_cell.length_a   1.000
_cell.length_b   1.000
_cell.length_c   1.000
_cell.angle_alpha   90.00
_cell.angle_beta   90.00
_cell.angle_gamma   90.00
#
_symmetry.space_group_name_H-M   'P 1'
#
loop_
_entity.id
_entity.type
_entity.pdbx_description
1 polymer ?
#
loop_
_entity_poly.entity_id
_entity_poly.type
_entity_poly.pdbx_seq_one_letter_code
_entity_poly.pdbx_strand_id
1 'polypeptide(L)'
;MANIRDIAKLTGYSVSTISRVINGHPYVDEEKRKEILAVMKEVDYIPNAKARQLSYGKTKSIGVILPYTNHPYFDQLISGIIEEAFDYDYKVTLLPTGYQKEKERSYLEEFAAKAFDGLIITSRANTLEDLLDYQKYGPLVFCEEIKEKQASCVFIDREQSITEGLSYLKQQGVKRLGITLGRSGRLSYNSKITLQLCRRLFPFFDESLVFWDCIDAEKGKQAGIFFKDHRVDGVFTNSDMVAAGILQSYLQDKVPVVIGRDNLLISELLGFPTIDHHLEACGEMAFQLFLTEKKDKVKIPYTFIQR
;
A
#
# COMPACT_ATOMS: atom_id res chain seq x y z
N MET A 1 3.21 -38.56 14.04
CA MET A 1 2.19 -37.60 14.51
C MET A 1 0.83 -38.25 14.38
N ALA A 2 0.00 -38.14 15.42
CA ALA A 2 -1.39 -38.53 15.34
C ALA A 2 -2.11 -37.71 14.26
N ASN A 3 -3.05 -38.32 13.54
CA ASN A 3 -3.90 -37.64 12.57
C ASN A 3 -5.38 -37.72 13.00
N ILE A 4 -6.26 -37.02 12.29
CA ILE A 4 -7.70 -36.96 12.65
C ILE A 4 -8.38 -38.34 12.69
N ARG A 5 -7.88 -39.33 11.94
CA ARG A 5 -8.39 -40.71 11.95
C ARG A 5 -7.96 -41.47 13.20
N ASP A 6 -6.80 -41.13 13.78
CA ASP A 6 -6.33 -41.75 15.02
C ASP A 6 -7.19 -41.29 16.21
N ILE A 7 -7.56 -40.00 16.24
CA ILE A 7 -8.51 -39.46 17.23
C ILE A 7 -9.89 -40.11 17.09
N ALA A 8 -10.37 -40.27 15.86
CA ALA A 8 -11.66 -40.94 15.59
C ALA A 8 -11.65 -42.39 16.11
N LYS A 9 -10.53 -43.11 15.99
CA LYS A 9 -10.38 -44.47 16.53
C LYS A 9 -10.37 -44.49 18.05
N LEU A 10 -9.67 -43.55 18.70
CA LEU A 10 -9.54 -43.49 20.16
C LEU A 10 -10.84 -43.10 20.86
N THR A 11 -11.62 -42.21 20.25
CA THR A 11 -12.89 -41.71 20.81
C THR A 11 -14.12 -42.48 20.34
N GLY A 12 -14.01 -43.29 19.28
CA GLY A 12 -15.14 -43.99 18.66
C GLY A 12 -16.08 -43.09 17.84
N TYR A 13 -15.84 -41.78 17.77
CA TYR A 13 -16.64 -40.87 16.95
C TYR A 13 -16.19 -40.86 15.48
N SER A 14 -17.09 -40.47 14.57
CA SER A 14 -16.76 -40.29 13.16
C SER A 14 -15.78 -39.13 12.95
N VAL A 15 -14.96 -39.23 11.89
CA VAL A 15 -14.03 -38.14 11.47
C VAL A 15 -14.77 -36.81 11.26
N SER A 16 -16.02 -36.85 10.80
CA SER A 16 -16.86 -35.65 10.66
C SER A 16 -17.22 -35.00 11.99
N THR A 17 -17.45 -35.79 13.04
CA THR A 17 -17.70 -35.28 14.41
C THR A 17 -16.44 -34.64 14.99
N ILE A 18 -15.27 -35.29 14.82
CA ILE A 18 -13.99 -34.71 15.23
C ILE A 18 -13.72 -33.39 14.50
N SER A 19 -13.95 -33.36 13.18
CA SER A 19 -13.81 -32.14 12.37
C SER A 19 -14.71 -31.00 12.87
N ARG A 20 -15.97 -31.30 13.21
CA ARG A 20 -16.90 -30.30 13.78
C ARG A 20 -16.42 -29.76 15.14
N VAL A 21 -15.83 -30.60 15.99
CA VAL A 21 -15.23 -30.13 17.26
C VAL A 21 -14.04 -29.22 17.00
N ILE A 22 -13.12 -29.65 16.14
CA ILE A 22 -11.94 -28.87 15.72
C ILE A 22 -12.34 -27.51 15.14
N ASN A 23 -13.45 -27.47 14.40
CA ASN A 23 -14.01 -26.27 13.76
C ASN A 23 -15.04 -25.53 14.64
N GLY A 24 -15.12 -25.82 15.95
CA GLY A 24 -15.98 -25.04 16.86
C GLY A 24 -17.48 -25.07 16.54
N HIS A 25 -17.97 -26.09 15.83
CA HIS A 25 -19.36 -26.11 15.35
C HIS A 25 -20.36 -26.18 16.52
N PRO A 26 -21.40 -25.32 16.59
CA PRO A 26 -22.24 -25.17 17.79
C PRO A 26 -23.10 -26.41 18.10
N TYR A 27 -23.46 -27.21 17.11
CA TYR A 27 -24.29 -28.42 17.29
C TYR A 27 -23.54 -29.67 17.79
N VAL A 28 -22.31 -29.53 18.29
CA VAL A 28 -21.65 -30.65 18.98
C VAL A 28 -21.93 -30.53 20.47
N ASP A 29 -22.50 -31.59 21.02
CA ASP A 29 -22.75 -31.74 22.46
C ASP A 29 -21.47 -31.46 23.28
N GLU A 30 -21.63 -30.74 24.39
CA GLU A 30 -20.50 -30.28 25.21
C GLU A 30 -19.73 -31.42 25.88
N GLU A 31 -20.38 -32.54 26.22
CA GLU A 31 -19.66 -33.70 26.76
C GLU A 31 -18.77 -34.32 25.68
N LYS A 32 -19.31 -34.49 24.46
CA LYS A 32 -18.54 -35.01 23.31
C LYS A 32 -17.37 -34.08 22.97
N ARG A 33 -17.60 -32.77 23.02
CA ARG A 33 -16.55 -31.77 22.78
C ARG A 33 -15.41 -31.92 23.79
N LYS A 34 -15.74 -32.00 25.08
CA LYS A 34 -14.75 -32.16 26.15
C LYS A 34 -13.93 -33.45 26.00
N GLU A 35 -14.60 -34.56 25.71
CA GLU A 35 -13.94 -35.86 25.49
C GLU A 35 -12.94 -35.79 24.32
N ILE A 36 -13.39 -35.27 23.17
CA ILE A 36 -12.54 -35.16 21.97
C ILE A 36 -11.34 -34.23 22.21
N LEU A 37 -11.54 -33.09 22.88
CA LEU A 37 -10.46 -32.15 23.20
C LEU A 37 -9.44 -32.76 24.18
N ALA A 38 -9.88 -33.58 25.14
CA ALA A 38 -9.00 -34.28 26.06
C ALA A 38 -8.10 -35.27 25.32
N VAL A 39 -8.67 -36.09 24.42
CA VAL A 39 -7.90 -37.04 23.60
C VAL A 39 -6.93 -36.32 22.67
N MET A 40 -7.34 -35.20 22.04
CA MET A 40 -6.45 -34.38 21.22
C MET A 40 -5.23 -33.89 22.00
N LYS A 41 -5.42 -33.48 23.26
CA LYS A 41 -4.34 -33.04 24.15
C LYS A 41 -3.43 -34.20 24.55
N GLU A 42 -3.99 -35.36 24.84
CA GLU A 42 -3.24 -36.56 25.24
C GLU A 42 -2.30 -37.04 24.13
N VAL A 43 -2.75 -36.99 22.87
CA VAL A 43 -1.95 -37.46 21.71
C VAL A 43 -1.13 -36.35 21.04
N ASP A 44 -1.04 -35.18 21.69
CA ASP A 44 -0.37 -33.98 21.16
C ASP A 44 -0.78 -33.63 19.72
N TYR A 45 -2.10 -33.76 19.44
CA TYR A 45 -2.64 -33.44 18.13
C TYR A 45 -2.90 -31.94 18.00
N ILE A 46 -2.14 -31.30 17.10
CA ILE A 46 -2.34 -29.91 16.70
C ILE A 46 -3.13 -29.89 15.38
N PRO A 47 -4.35 -29.31 15.33
CA PRO A 47 -5.13 -29.25 14.11
C PRO A 47 -4.44 -28.47 13.00
N ASN A 48 -4.31 -29.10 11.84
CA ASN A 48 -3.70 -28.48 10.66
C ASN A 48 -4.53 -27.26 10.21
N ALA A 49 -3.95 -26.07 10.32
CA ALA A 49 -4.60 -24.81 9.93
C ALA A 49 -5.02 -24.78 8.46
N LYS A 50 -4.21 -25.36 7.55
CA LYS A 50 -4.57 -25.44 6.12
C LYS A 50 -5.80 -26.32 5.91
N ALA A 51 -5.89 -27.46 6.60
CA ALA A 51 -7.04 -28.35 6.52
C ALA A 51 -8.32 -27.71 7.09
N ARG A 52 -8.20 -26.89 8.15
CA ARG A 52 -9.31 -26.07 8.66
C ARG A 52 -9.76 -25.04 7.64
N GLN A 53 -8.84 -24.26 7.07
CA GLN A 53 -9.12 -23.25 6.05
C GLN A 53 -9.81 -23.84 4.81
N LEU A 54 -9.33 -25.00 4.33
CA LEU A 54 -9.97 -25.78 3.26
C LEU A 54 -11.41 -26.17 3.62
N SER A 55 -11.68 -26.55 4.87
CA SER A 55 -13.03 -26.88 5.33
C SER A 55 -13.96 -25.66 5.40
N TYR A 56 -13.44 -24.46 5.64
CA TYR A 56 -14.22 -23.21 5.67
C TYR A 56 -14.29 -22.50 4.30
N GLY A 57 -13.49 -22.92 3.33
CA GLY A 57 -13.40 -22.28 2.01
C GLY A 57 -12.71 -20.91 2.02
N LYS A 58 -12.06 -20.53 3.12
CA LYS A 58 -11.33 -19.26 3.30
C LYS A 58 -9.94 -19.54 3.89
N THR A 59 -8.93 -18.93 3.30
CA THR A 59 -7.52 -19.03 3.71
C THR A 59 -7.17 -18.09 4.86
N LYS A 60 -8.02 -17.11 5.20
CA LYS A 60 -7.70 -16.04 6.16
C LYS A 60 -6.37 -15.38 5.84
N SER A 61 -6.12 -15.21 4.54
CA SER A 61 -4.90 -14.64 3.99
C SER A 61 -5.28 -13.65 2.90
N ILE A 62 -4.71 -12.46 2.95
CA ILE A 62 -4.83 -11.43 1.92
C ILE A 62 -3.45 -11.13 1.34
N GLY A 63 -3.36 -11.06 0.02
CA GLY A 63 -2.13 -10.66 -0.66
C GLY A 63 -2.12 -9.15 -0.91
N VAL A 64 -1.00 -8.49 -0.65
CA VAL A 64 -0.80 -7.06 -0.94
C VAL A 64 0.28 -6.93 -1.99
N ILE A 65 -0.13 -6.59 -3.22
CA ILE A 65 0.78 -6.35 -4.34
C ILE A 65 1.31 -4.92 -4.24
N LEU A 66 2.63 -4.80 -4.25
CA LEU A 66 3.35 -3.53 -4.13
C LEU A 66 4.68 -3.57 -4.88
N PRO A 67 5.28 -2.43 -5.22
CA PRO A 67 6.52 -2.45 -5.96
C PRO A 67 7.73 -2.73 -5.05
N TYR A 68 7.79 -2.09 -3.89
CA TYR A 68 8.93 -2.14 -2.96
C TYR A 68 8.43 -2.06 -1.52
N THR A 69 9.20 -2.61 -0.58
CA THR A 69 8.92 -2.62 0.88
C THR A 69 9.81 -1.67 1.67
N ASN A 70 10.53 -0.77 0.98
CA ASN A 70 11.52 0.12 1.56
C ASN A 70 11.28 1.57 1.11
N HIS A 71 10.01 1.96 1.03
CA HIS A 71 9.63 3.29 0.57
C HIS A 71 8.48 3.81 1.45
N PRO A 72 8.65 4.97 2.13
CA PRO A 72 7.72 5.43 3.16
C PRO A 72 6.25 5.49 2.74
N TYR A 73 5.98 5.93 1.49
CA TYR A 73 4.64 5.89 0.90
C TYR A 73 3.94 4.53 1.03
N PHE A 74 4.62 3.42 0.72
CA PHE A 74 4.00 2.09 0.80
C PHE A 74 3.97 1.59 2.24
N ASP A 75 4.93 1.98 3.07
CA ASP A 75 5.01 1.54 4.47
C ASP A 75 3.80 2.03 5.29
N GLN A 76 3.38 3.30 5.12
CA GLN A 76 2.16 3.83 5.75
C GLN A 76 0.90 3.09 5.30
N LEU A 77 0.78 2.84 3.99
CA LEU A 77 -0.37 2.14 3.43
C LEU A 77 -0.44 0.69 3.92
N ILE A 78 0.70 0.00 3.99
CA ILE A 78 0.80 -1.36 4.55
C ILE A 78 0.41 -1.35 6.03
N SER A 79 0.84 -0.34 6.80
CA SER A 79 0.54 -0.25 8.23
C SER A 79 -0.98 -0.21 8.45
N GLY A 80 -1.70 0.66 7.74
CA GLY A 80 -3.17 0.71 7.83
C GLY A 80 -3.86 -0.58 7.37
N ILE A 81 -3.35 -1.26 6.32
CA ILE A 81 -3.88 -2.58 5.93
C ILE A 81 -3.70 -3.60 7.06
N ILE A 82 -2.51 -3.64 7.67
CA ILE A 82 -2.16 -4.61 8.69
C ILE A 82 -2.98 -4.38 9.97
N GLU A 83 -3.09 -3.13 10.41
CA GLU A 83 -3.85 -2.75 11.60
C GLU A 83 -5.31 -3.17 11.46
N GLU A 84 -5.96 -2.81 10.34
CA GLU A 84 -7.34 -3.24 10.09
C GLU A 84 -7.43 -4.77 9.94
N ALA A 85 -6.48 -5.43 9.28
CA ALA A 85 -6.52 -6.88 9.08
C ALA A 85 -6.43 -7.70 10.38
N PHE A 86 -5.73 -7.18 11.39
CA PHE A 86 -5.58 -7.85 12.69
C PHE A 86 -6.92 -8.06 13.38
N ASP A 87 -7.82 -7.09 13.32
CA ASP A 87 -9.14 -7.17 13.96
C ASP A 87 -10.06 -8.25 13.37
N TYR A 88 -9.71 -8.78 12.20
CA TYR A 88 -10.50 -9.78 11.47
C TYR A 88 -9.80 -11.15 11.30
N ASP A 89 -8.71 -11.38 12.04
CA ASP A 89 -7.88 -12.60 12.00
C ASP A 89 -7.31 -12.91 10.60
N TYR A 90 -7.03 -11.87 9.79
CA TYR A 90 -6.40 -12.05 8.48
C TYR A 90 -4.89 -11.92 8.56
N LYS A 91 -4.19 -12.82 7.86
CA LYS A 91 -2.75 -12.68 7.62
C LYS A 91 -2.52 -11.85 6.37
N VAL A 92 -1.67 -10.84 6.47
CA VAL A 92 -1.23 -10.04 5.34
C VAL A 92 0.05 -10.63 4.76
N THR A 93 0.04 -10.93 3.46
CA THR A 93 1.23 -11.39 2.73
C THR A 93 1.67 -10.28 1.77
N LEU A 94 2.87 -9.75 1.95
CA LEU A 94 3.44 -8.75 1.04
C LEU A 94 4.01 -9.42 -0.21
N LEU A 95 3.66 -8.88 -1.38
CA LEU A 95 3.97 -9.45 -2.69
C LEU A 95 4.73 -8.41 -3.54
N PRO A 96 6.03 -8.16 -3.22
CA PRO A 96 6.83 -7.15 -3.90
C PRO A 96 7.16 -7.53 -5.35
N THR A 97 6.81 -6.68 -6.30
CA THR A 97 6.98 -6.94 -7.74
C THR A 97 8.22 -6.29 -8.33
N GLY A 98 8.71 -5.20 -7.75
CA GLY A 98 9.72 -4.34 -8.38
C GLY A 98 9.30 -3.83 -9.76
N TYR A 99 7.99 -3.72 -10.03
CA TYR A 99 7.42 -3.46 -11.35
C TYR A 99 7.73 -4.50 -12.44
N GLN A 100 8.11 -5.72 -12.06
CA GLN A 100 8.27 -6.84 -13.00
C GLN A 100 6.90 -7.44 -13.29
N LYS A 101 6.48 -7.38 -14.56
CA LYS A 101 5.14 -7.81 -15.00
C LYS A 101 4.89 -9.29 -14.73
N GLU A 102 5.92 -10.11 -14.89
CA GLU A 102 5.89 -11.55 -14.75
C GLU A 102 5.65 -11.96 -13.29
N LYS A 103 6.27 -11.24 -12.34
CA LYS A 103 6.04 -11.46 -10.90
C LYS A 103 4.62 -11.08 -10.49
N GLU A 104 4.12 -9.94 -10.98
CA GLU A 104 2.74 -9.54 -10.72
C GLU A 104 1.75 -10.58 -11.27
N ARG A 105 2.00 -11.11 -12.48
CA ARG A 105 1.18 -12.19 -13.04
C ARG A 105 1.27 -13.49 -12.21
N SER A 106 2.45 -13.88 -11.73
CA SER A 106 2.55 -15.10 -10.89
C SER A 106 1.75 -14.97 -9.59
N TYR A 107 1.72 -13.78 -8.97
CA TYR A 107 0.89 -13.54 -7.78
C TYR A 107 -0.61 -13.59 -8.09
N LEU A 108 -1.04 -13.10 -9.25
CA LEU A 108 -2.41 -13.25 -9.71
C LEU A 108 -2.78 -14.72 -9.97
N GLU A 109 -1.85 -15.52 -10.48
CA GLU A 109 -2.02 -16.97 -10.67
C GLU A 109 -2.12 -17.71 -9.32
N GLU A 110 -1.30 -17.35 -8.32
CA GLU A 110 -1.42 -17.86 -6.95
C GLU A 110 -2.79 -17.51 -6.34
N PHE A 111 -3.28 -16.30 -6.57
CA PHE A 111 -4.62 -15.88 -6.16
C PHE A 111 -5.72 -16.70 -6.85
N ALA A 112 -5.61 -16.94 -8.17
CA ALA A 112 -6.53 -17.82 -8.89
C ALA A 112 -6.51 -19.26 -8.35
N ALA A 113 -5.35 -19.71 -7.89
CA ALA A 113 -5.15 -21.00 -7.21
C ALA A 113 -5.59 -21.00 -5.73
N LYS A 114 -6.28 -19.95 -5.26
CA LYS A 114 -6.81 -19.80 -3.90
C LYS A 114 -5.73 -19.77 -2.81
N ALA A 115 -4.55 -19.22 -3.10
CA ALA A 115 -3.56 -18.92 -2.06
C ALA A 115 -3.99 -17.77 -1.14
N PHE A 116 -4.85 -16.87 -1.64
CA PHE A 116 -5.37 -15.70 -0.94
C PHE A 116 -6.89 -15.61 -1.12
N ASP A 117 -7.58 -15.05 -0.13
CA ASP A 117 -9.01 -14.77 -0.19
C ASP A 117 -9.33 -13.51 -1.02
N GLY A 118 -8.33 -12.64 -1.21
CA GLY A 118 -8.40 -11.42 -2.01
C GLY A 118 -7.01 -10.81 -2.20
N LEU A 119 -6.93 -9.80 -3.06
CA LEU A 119 -5.72 -9.00 -3.25
C LEU A 119 -5.99 -7.51 -3.10
N ILE A 120 -5.08 -6.81 -2.44
CA ILE A 120 -4.97 -5.34 -2.45
C ILE A 120 -3.79 -4.96 -3.36
N ILE A 121 -4.03 -4.13 -4.37
CA ILE A 121 -3.05 -3.72 -5.37
C ILE A 121 -2.71 -2.25 -5.13
N THR A 122 -1.55 -2.01 -4.53
CA THR A 122 -1.11 -0.66 -4.18
C THR A 122 -0.60 0.12 -5.39
N SER A 123 -0.01 -0.60 -6.35
CA SER A 123 0.48 -0.12 -7.63
C SER A 123 0.67 -1.32 -8.55
N ARG A 124 0.55 -1.12 -9.86
CA ARG A 124 0.63 -2.20 -10.85
C ARG A 124 1.66 -1.99 -11.96
N ALA A 125 2.17 -3.10 -12.50
CA ALA A 125 3.08 -3.14 -13.63
C ALA A 125 2.36 -3.43 -14.97
N ASN A 126 1.39 -4.34 -14.93
CA ASN A 126 0.53 -4.74 -16.04
C ASN A 126 -0.65 -3.77 -16.25
N THR A 127 -1.43 -4.02 -17.31
CA THR A 127 -2.61 -3.21 -17.60
C THR A 127 -3.71 -3.46 -16.58
N LEU A 128 -4.70 -2.56 -16.50
CA LEU A 128 -5.79 -2.75 -15.56
C LEU A 128 -6.62 -3.97 -15.99
N GLU A 129 -6.80 -4.12 -17.30
CA GLU A 129 -7.49 -5.23 -17.94
C GLU A 129 -6.89 -6.58 -17.54
N ASP A 130 -5.56 -6.72 -17.60
CA ASP A 130 -4.86 -7.95 -17.19
C ASP A 130 -5.19 -8.37 -15.74
N LEU A 131 -5.37 -7.39 -14.84
CA LEU A 131 -5.70 -7.64 -13.44
C LEU A 131 -7.20 -7.91 -13.25
N LEU A 132 -8.07 -7.17 -13.95
CA LEU A 132 -9.51 -7.32 -13.82
C LEU A 132 -10.01 -8.71 -14.25
N ASP A 133 -9.32 -9.39 -15.15
CA ASP A 133 -9.61 -10.77 -15.55
C ASP A 133 -9.57 -11.77 -14.37
N TYR A 134 -8.91 -11.40 -13.27
CA TYR A 134 -8.81 -12.20 -12.06
C TYR A 134 -9.91 -11.91 -11.02
N GLN A 135 -10.77 -10.89 -11.21
CA GLN A 135 -11.88 -10.60 -10.29
C GLN A 135 -12.87 -11.76 -10.13
N LYS A 136 -12.94 -12.67 -11.10
CA LYS A 136 -13.75 -13.89 -11.03
C LYS A 136 -13.30 -14.88 -9.94
N TYR A 137 -12.06 -14.76 -9.45
CA TYR A 137 -11.52 -15.62 -8.41
C TYR A 137 -11.71 -15.07 -6.99
N GLY A 138 -12.05 -13.78 -6.85
CA GLY A 138 -12.32 -13.13 -5.58
C GLY A 138 -12.12 -11.60 -5.64
N PRO A 139 -12.19 -10.90 -4.50
CA PRO A 139 -12.07 -9.46 -4.45
C PRO A 139 -10.67 -8.96 -4.84
N LEU A 140 -10.63 -7.93 -5.68
CA LEU A 140 -9.45 -7.13 -5.99
C LEU A 140 -9.74 -5.67 -5.62
N VAL A 141 -8.91 -5.09 -4.75
CA VAL A 141 -9.02 -3.70 -4.33
C VAL A 141 -7.80 -2.92 -4.80
N PHE A 142 -8.00 -1.79 -5.48
CA PHE A 142 -6.92 -0.97 -6.02
C PHE A 142 -6.68 0.27 -5.16
N CYS A 143 -5.43 0.58 -4.82
CA CYS A 143 -5.07 1.83 -4.14
C CYS A 143 -4.76 2.98 -5.13
N GLU A 144 -5.48 2.99 -6.25
CA GLU A 144 -5.40 4.00 -7.29
C GLU A 144 -6.78 4.27 -7.89
N GLU A 145 -6.98 5.45 -8.47
CA GLU A 145 -8.28 5.81 -9.03
C GLU A 145 -8.59 4.97 -10.29
N ILE A 146 -9.68 4.21 -10.23
CA ILE A 146 -10.20 3.44 -11.36
C ILE A 146 -11.54 4.05 -11.82
N LYS A 147 -11.54 4.84 -12.90
CA LYS A 147 -12.72 5.63 -13.32
C LYS A 147 -13.82 4.82 -13.99
N GLU A 148 -13.52 4.10 -15.07
CA GLU A 148 -14.56 3.57 -15.98
C GLU A 148 -14.88 2.08 -15.80
N LYS A 149 -14.20 1.39 -14.88
CA LYS A 149 -14.38 -0.05 -14.66
C LYS A 149 -15.09 -0.32 -13.33
N GLN A 150 -15.74 -1.47 -13.25
CA GLN A 150 -16.33 -1.98 -12.01
C GLN A 150 -15.24 -2.65 -11.15
N ALA A 151 -14.51 -1.82 -10.40
CA ALA A 151 -13.48 -2.25 -9.47
C ALA A 151 -13.60 -1.48 -8.17
N SER A 152 -13.34 -2.16 -7.05
CA SER A 152 -13.19 -1.53 -5.76
C SER A 152 -11.89 -0.75 -5.74
N CYS A 153 -11.94 0.53 -5.41
CA CYS A 153 -10.72 1.31 -5.29
C CYS A 153 -10.80 2.34 -4.17
N VAL A 154 -9.65 2.57 -3.56
CA VAL A 154 -9.40 3.66 -2.64
C VAL A 154 -8.25 4.48 -3.18
N PHE A 155 -8.36 5.80 -3.17
CA PHE A 155 -7.35 6.64 -3.82
C PHE A 155 -7.27 8.02 -3.19
N ILE A 156 -6.08 8.60 -3.28
CA ILE A 156 -5.79 9.93 -2.73
C ILE A 156 -6.20 11.04 -3.71
N ASP A 157 -6.57 12.20 -3.19
CA ASP A 157 -6.83 13.40 -4.01
C ASP A 157 -5.51 14.06 -4.50
N ARG A 158 -4.91 13.43 -5.52
CA ARG A 158 -3.58 13.77 -6.01
C ARG A 158 -3.52 15.10 -6.75
N GLU A 159 -4.49 15.38 -7.61
CA GLU A 159 -4.46 16.61 -8.41
C GLU A 159 -4.61 17.85 -7.53
N GLN A 160 -5.53 17.80 -6.57
CA GLN A 160 -5.79 18.92 -5.67
C GLN A 160 -4.62 19.12 -4.68
N SER A 161 -4.05 18.04 -4.13
CA SER A 161 -2.89 18.14 -3.25
C SER A 161 -1.65 18.73 -3.93
N ILE A 162 -1.34 18.33 -5.16
CA ILE A 162 -0.24 18.93 -5.92
C ILE A 162 -0.55 20.39 -6.26
N THR A 163 -1.80 20.69 -6.63
CA THR A 163 -2.23 22.07 -6.94
C THR A 163 -2.04 22.98 -5.74
N GLU A 164 -2.38 22.53 -4.53
CA GLU A 164 -2.19 23.31 -3.30
C GLU A 164 -0.71 23.54 -2.98
N GLY A 165 0.13 22.49 -3.02
CA GLY A 165 1.57 22.65 -2.78
C GLY A 165 2.25 23.60 -3.78
N LEU A 166 1.92 23.49 -5.08
CA LEU A 166 2.42 24.41 -6.10
C LEU A 166 1.90 25.84 -5.91
N SER A 167 0.65 26.00 -5.48
CA SER A 167 0.07 27.31 -5.19
C SER A 167 0.74 27.96 -3.98
N TYR A 168 1.10 27.17 -2.95
CA TYR A 168 1.87 27.66 -1.81
C TYR A 168 3.24 28.19 -2.24
N LEU A 169 4.00 27.46 -3.08
CA LEU A 169 5.27 27.98 -3.61
C LEU A 169 5.10 29.32 -4.32
N LYS A 170 4.04 29.47 -5.12
CA LYS A 170 3.72 30.74 -5.79
C LYS A 170 3.41 31.86 -4.79
N GLN A 171 2.68 31.57 -3.72
CA GLN A 171 2.39 32.53 -2.64
C GLN A 171 3.66 32.94 -1.88
N GLN A 172 4.62 32.03 -1.73
CA GLN A 172 5.95 32.33 -1.17
C GLN A 172 6.87 33.12 -2.12
N GLY A 173 6.38 33.47 -3.32
CA GLY A 173 7.12 34.29 -4.28
C GLY A 173 8.16 33.53 -5.11
N VAL A 174 8.08 32.19 -5.14
CA VAL A 174 8.94 31.32 -5.97
C VAL A 174 8.75 31.66 -7.44
N LYS A 175 9.86 31.92 -8.14
CA LYS A 175 9.87 32.25 -9.57
C LYS A 175 10.54 31.18 -10.41
N ARG A 176 11.54 30.48 -9.84
CA ARG A 176 12.35 29.47 -10.50
C ARG A 176 12.16 28.14 -9.77
N LEU A 177 11.11 27.44 -10.17
CA LEU A 177 10.65 26.18 -9.60
C LEU A 177 11.49 24.99 -10.09
N GLY A 178 12.04 24.22 -9.15
CA GLY A 178 12.59 22.88 -9.38
C GLY A 178 11.59 21.79 -8.96
N ILE A 179 11.61 20.64 -9.62
CA ILE A 179 10.76 19.49 -9.27
C ILE A 179 11.61 18.22 -9.20
N THR A 180 11.35 17.34 -8.23
CA THR A 180 11.91 15.98 -8.23
C THR A 180 10.85 14.96 -8.63
N LEU A 181 11.22 14.01 -9.51
CA LEU A 181 10.34 12.93 -9.96
C LEU A 181 11.08 11.60 -9.96
N GLY A 182 10.37 10.53 -9.58
CA GLY A 182 11.02 9.24 -9.31
C GLY A 182 11.37 8.37 -10.54
N ARG A 183 10.89 8.68 -11.76
CA ARG A 183 11.11 7.81 -12.95
C ARG A 183 11.19 8.60 -14.26
N SER A 184 12.33 8.54 -14.94
CA SER A 184 12.54 9.11 -16.29
C SER A 184 11.99 8.21 -17.41
N GLY A 185 12.23 6.90 -17.34
CA GLY A 185 11.95 5.97 -18.46
C GLY A 185 10.49 5.59 -18.67
N ARG A 186 9.66 5.61 -17.61
CA ARG A 186 8.21 5.35 -17.69
C ARG A 186 7.47 6.31 -16.78
N LEU A 187 6.97 7.39 -17.37
CA LEU A 187 6.20 8.42 -16.66
C LEU A 187 4.98 7.80 -15.95
N SER A 188 5.03 7.84 -14.61
CA SER A 188 3.89 7.49 -13.77
C SER A 188 2.74 8.49 -13.96
N TYR A 189 1.52 8.12 -13.56
CA TYR A 189 0.41 9.08 -13.51
C TYR A 189 0.76 10.30 -12.64
N ASN A 190 1.40 10.09 -11.48
CA ASN A 190 1.91 11.14 -10.60
C ASN A 190 2.86 12.11 -11.32
N SER A 191 3.82 11.60 -12.09
CA SER A 191 4.76 12.43 -12.86
C SER A 191 4.04 13.25 -13.93
N LYS A 192 3.10 12.65 -14.66
CA LYS A 192 2.33 13.33 -15.72
C LYS A 192 1.50 14.48 -15.15
N ILE A 193 0.73 14.23 -14.08
CA ILE A 193 -0.12 15.25 -13.48
C ILE A 193 0.72 16.35 -12.82
N THR A 194 1.85 16.02 -12.17
CA THR A 194 2.76 17.02 -11.59
C THR A 194 3.28 17.97 -12.67
N LEU A 195 3.80 17.45 -13.79
CA LEU A 195 4.30 18.27 -14.90
C LEU A 195 3.20 19.13 -15.54
N GLN A 196 2.01 18.56 -15.76
CA GLN A 196 0.86 19.30 -16.27
C GLN A 196 0.49 20.47 -15.36
N LEU A 197 0.45 20.26 -14.06
CA LEU A 197 0.13 21.29 -13.07
C LEU A 197 1.23 22.35 -12.96
N CYS A 198 2.51 21.96 -13.06
CA CYS A 198 3.63 22.90 -13.12
C CYS A 198 3.49 23.85 -14.32
N ARG A 199 3.29 23.30 -15.53
CA ARG A 199 3.06 24.10 -16.75
C ARG A 199 1.86 25.03 -16.63
N ARG A 200 0.79 24.58 -15.95
CA ARG A 200 -0.43 25.37 -15.74
C ARG A 200 -0.25 26.51 -14.75
N LEU A 201 0.44 26.28 -13.63
CA LEU A 201 0.53 27.23 -12.50
C LEU A 201 1.74 28.15 -12.56
N PHE A 202 2.82 27.71 -13.23
CA PHE A 202 4.08 28.42 -13.45
C PHE A 202 4.28 28.62 -14.97
N PRO A 203 3.86 29.76 -15.55
CA PRO A 203 3.91 29.99 -17.00
C PRO A 203 5.31 29.92 -17.63
N PHE A 204 6.36 30.13 -16.84
CA PHE A 204 7.76 30.05 -17.26
C PHE A 204 8.47 28.82 -16.67
N PHE A 205 7.72 27.76 -16.39
CA PHE A 205 8.30 26.51 -15.90
C PHE A 205 9.28 25.92 -16.92
N ASP A 206 10.54 25.79 -16.51
CA ASP A 206 11.62 25.22 -17.30
C ASP A 206 11.75 23.74 -16.97
N GLU A 207 11.37 22.87 -17.90
CA GLU A 207 11.44 21.41 -17.70
C GLU A 207 12.87 20.88 -17.53
N SER A 208 13.90 21.66 -17.88
CA SER A 208 15.28 21.31 -17.54
C SER A 208 15.53 21.30 -16.03
N LEU A 209 14.68 21.96 -15.24
CA LEU A 209 14.73 21.98 -13.77
C LEU A 209 13.99 20.80 -13.12
N VAL A 210 13.71 19.74 -13.89
CA VAL A 210 13.20 18.47 -13.35
C VAL A 210 14.37 17.54 -13.08
N PHE A 211 14.55 17.19 -11.80
CA PHE A 211 15.51 16.17 -11.40
C PHE A 211 14.84 14.80 -11.35
N TRP A 212 15.19 13.94 -12.31
CA TRP A 212 14.61 12.61 -12.48
C TRP A 212 15.29 11.54 -11.63
N ASP A 213 14.62 10.39 -11.51
CA ASP A 213 15.10 9.20 -10.80
C ASP A 213 15.51 9.50 -9.34
N CYS A 214 14.79 10.45 -8.73
CA CYS A 214 14.98 10.90 -7.36
C CYS A 214 13.98 10.19 -6.45
N ILE A 215 14.43 9.19 -5.69
CA ILE A 215 13.54 8.33 -4.89
C ILE A 215 13.96 8.22 -3.42
N ASP A 216 15.11 8.76 -3.05
CA ASP A 216 15.67 8.67 -1.70
C ASP A 216 16.43 9.94 -1.32
N ALA A 217 16.87 10.01 -0.06
CA ALA A 217 17.60 11.16 0.46
C ALA A 217 18.96 11.39 -0.20
N GLU A 218 19.64 10.33 -0.66
CA GLU A 218 20.95 10.48 -1.31
C GLU A 218 20.81 11.11 -2.69
N LYS A 219 19.80 10.68 -3.46
CA LYS A 219 19.38 11.38 -4.68
C LYS A 219 18.87 12.78 -4.40
N GLY A 220 18.23 13.01 -3.25
CA GLY A 220 17.85 14.35 -2.77
C GLY A 220 19.06 15.28 -2.64
N LYS A 221 20.18 14.83 -2.08
CA LYS A 221 21.42 15.64 -2.00
C LYS A 221 21.95 16.01 -3.37
N GLN A 222 21.97 15.05 -4.30
CA GLN A 222 22.38 15.28 -5.70
C GLN A 222 21.45 16.31 -6.38
N ALA A 223 20.14 16.18 -6.17
CA ALA A 223 19.16 17.15 -6.66
C ALA A 223 19.39 18.54 -6.07
N GLY A 224 19.74 18.63 -4.79
CA GLY A 224 20.03 19.89 -4.12
C GLY A 224 21.23 20.63 -4.71
N ILE A 225 22.34 19.92 -4.98
CA ILE A 225 23.51 20.47 -5.70
C ILE A 225 23.09 20.97 -7.09
N PHE A 226 22.37 20.14 -7.84
CA PHE A 226 21.85 20.52 -9.16
C PHE A 226 21.00 21.80 -9.11
N PHE A 227 20.08 21.90 -8.16
CA PHE A 227 19.22 23.08 -7.99
C PHE A 227 20.01 24.33 -7.58
N LYS A 228 21.12 24.17 -6.86
CA LYS A 228 22.00 25.26 -6.45
C LYS A 228 22.69 25.88 -7.66
N ASP A 229 23.26 25.04 -8.52
CA ASP A 229 23.91 25.45 -9.77
C ASP A 229 22.93 26.20 -10.69
N HIS A 230 21.65 25.80 -10.65
CA HIS A 230 20.58 26.41 -11.44
C HIS A 230 19.84 27.54 -10.72
N ARG A 231 20.25 27.94 -9.51
CA ARG A 231 19.66 29.04 -8.72
C ARG A 231 18.13 28.91 -8.54
N VAL A 232 17.65 27.69 -8.33
CA VAL A 232 16.25 27.41 -8.01
C VAL A 232 15.88 28.06 -6.67
N ASP A 233 14.72 28.70 -6.59
CA ASP A 233 14.25 29.42 -5.39
C ASP A 233 13.08 28.72 -4.67
N GLY A 234 12.52 27.67 -5.28
CA GLY A 234 11.57 26.77 -4.63
C GLY A 234 11.56 25.39 -5.28
N VAL A 235 11.36 24.35 -4.49
CA VAL A 235 11.36 22.95 -4.93
C VAL A 235 10.10 22.24 -4.45
N PHE A 236 9.37 21.62 -5.38
CA PHE A 236 8.30 20.68 -5.05
C PHE A 236 8.83 19.25 -5.22
N THR A 237 8.92 18.50 -4.13
CA THR A 237 9.56 17.19 -4.13
C THR A 237 8.54 16.04 -4.22
N ASN A 238 9.03 14.81 -4.36
CA ASN A 238 8.22 13.60 -4.37
C ASN A 238 8.23 12.77 -3.09
N SER A 239 8.95 13.22 -2.05
CA SER A 239 8.94 12.63 -0.71
C SER A 239 9.67 13.56 0.26
N ASP A 240 9.32 13.49 1.54
CA ASP A 240 10.00 14.17 2.64
C ASP A 240 11.46 13.74 2.77
N MET A 241 11.79 12.48 2.45
CA MET A 241 13.17 12.01 2.46
C MET A 241 14.01 12.72 1.38
N VAL A 242 13.43 12.97 0.20
CA VAL A 242 14.07 13.72 -0.88
C VAL A 242 14.23 15.19 -0.48
N ALA A 243 13.19 15.80 0.10
CA ALA A 243 13.24 17.16 0.62
C ALA A 243 14.36 17.34 1.67
N ALA A 244 14.44 16.42 2.65
CA ALA A 244 15.50 16.42 3.65
C ALA A 244 16.90 16.30 3.02
N GLY A 245 17.07 15.43 2.02
CA GLY A 245 18.31 15.31 1.25
C GLY A 245 18.70 16.61 0.54
N ILE A 246 17.74 17.30 -0.07
CA ILE A 246 17.96 18.61 -0.69
C ILE A 246 18.40 19.61 0.36
N LEU A 247 17.67 19.75 1.47
CA LEU A 247 17.98 20.71 2.54
C LEU A 247 19.38 20.50 3.12
N GLN A 248 19.82 19.24 3.25
CA GLN A 248 21.17 18.92 3.72
C GLN A 248 22.27 19.49 2.80
N SER A 249 22.01 19.70 1.51
CA SER A 249 22.97 20.31 0.59
C SER A 249 23.10 21.85 0.71
N TYR A 250 22.24 22.49 1.51
CA TYR A 250 22.19 23.96 1.71
C TYR A 250 22.58 24.40 3.13
N LEU A 251 23.27 23.57 3.93
CA LEU A 251 23.59 23.89 5.34
C LEU A 251 24.29 25.23 5.58
N GLN A 252 25.01 25.77 4.58
CA GLN A 252 25.72 27.06 4.65
C GLN A 252 25.21 28.09 3.63
N ASP A 253 24.12 27.77 2.94
CA ASP A 253 23.61 28.57 1.83
C ASP A 253 22.19 29.06 2.10
N LYS A 254 21.74 30.01 1.29
CA LYS A 254 20.33 30.38 1.29
C LYS A 254 19.50 29.22 0.73
N VAL A 255 18.67 28.64 1.59
CA VAL A 255 17.79 27.51 1.27
C VAL A 255 16.62 27.97 0.37
N PRO A 256 16.27 27.23 -0.68
CA PRO A 256 15.02 27.45 -1.42
C PRO A 256 13.80 27.06 -0.57
N VAL A 257 12.60 27.49 -0.95
CA VAL A 257 11.37 26.97 -0.32
C VAL A 257 11.15 25.53 -0.77
N VAL A 258 11.35 24.54 0.11
CA VAL A 258 11.21 23.11 -0.22
C VAL A 258 9.90 22.57 0.36
N ILE A 259 9.08 21.93 -0.47
CA ILE A 259 7.89 21.18 -0.05
C ILE A 259 8.15 19.68 -0.18
N GLY A 260 7.92 18.97 0.91
CA GLY A 260 7.90 17.52 1.01
C GLY A 260 6.56 16.87 0.66
N ARG A 261 6.51 15.55 0.79
CA ARG A 261 5.31 14.71 0.68
C ARG A 261 5.50 13.50 1.60
N ASP A 262 4.42 12.93 2.11
CA ASP A 262 4.34 11.74 2.97
C ASP A 262 4.17 12.04 4.47
N ASN A 263 4.29 13.29 4.94
CA ASN A 263 4.14 13.66 6.36
C ASN A 263 4.97 12.79 7.34
N LEU A 264 6.24 12.57 7.00
CA LEU A 264 7.18 11.83 7.83
C LEU A 264 7.72 12.72 8.96
N LEU A 265 8.14 12.09 10.06
CA LEU A 265 8.80 12.76 11.20
C LEU A 265 9.95 13.68 10.76
N ILE A 266 10.66 13.36 9.69
CA ILE A 266 11.77 14.19 9.20
C ILE A 266 11.31 15.59 8.73
N SER A 267 10.08 15.72 8.21
CA SER A 267 9.51 17.02 7.82
C SER A 267 9.24 17.92 9.03
N GLU A 268 8.80 17.31 10.13
CA GLU A 268 8.60 18.00 11.40
C GLU A 268 9.94 18.41 12.02
N LEU A 269 10.91 17.50 12.09
CA LEU A 269 12.22 17.76 12.69
C LEU A 269 13.02 18.83 11.95
N LEU A 270 12.89 18.90 10.62
CA LEU A 270 13.58 19.90 9.78
C LEU A 270 12.72 21.13 9.48
N GLY A 271 11.45 21.15 9.90
CA GLY A 271 10.57 22.31 9.80
C GLY A 271 10.22 22.74 8.38
N PHE A 272 10.01 21.80 7.45
CA PHE A 272 9.58 22.13 6.08
C PHE A 272 8.13 21.70 5.82
N PRO A 273 7.38 22.43 4.99
CA PRO A 273 6.01 22.09 4.64
C PRO A 273 5.92 20.75 3.90
N THR A 274 4.85 19.98 4.14
CA THR A 274 4.63 18.67 3.52
C THR A 274 3.14 18.44 3.20
N ILE A 275 2.85 17.37 2.47
CA ILE A 275 1.50 16.90 2.17
C ILE A 275 1.31 15.54 2.85
N ASP A 276 0.32 15.47 3.72
CA ASP A 276 -0.21 14.21 4.24
C ASP A 276 -1.32 13.70 3.32
N HIS A 277 -1.12 12.51 2.76
CA HIS A 277 -2.12 11.84 1.92
C HIS A 277 -2.99 10.85 2.69
N HIS A 278 -2.85 10.79 4.03
CA HIS A 278 -3.56 9.89 4.93
C HIS A 278 -3.47 8.43 4.45
N LEU A 279 -2.24 7.98 4.17
CA LEU A 279 -2.00 6.69 3.52
C LEU A 279 -2.33 5.51 4.44
N GLU A 280 -2.22 5.66 5.75
CA GLU A 280 -2.72 4.69 6.73
C GLU A 280 -4.23 4.48 6.58
N ALA A 281 -5.03 5.55 6.62
CA ALA A 281 -6.47 5.50 6.38
C ALA A 281 -6.84 4.95 4.98
N CYS A 282 -5.99 5.21 3.97
CA CYS A 282 -6.14 4.59 2.66
C CYS A 282 -5.97 3.06 2.73
N GLY A 283 -4.98 2.58 3.48
CA GLY A 283 -4.75 1.16 3.74
C GLY A 283 -5.89 0.48 4.49
N GLU A 284 -6.35 1.10 5.59
CA GLU A 284 -7.51 0.62 6.38
C GLU A 284 -8.74 0.46 5.48
N MET A 285 -9.08 1.51 4.74
CA MET A 285 -10.22 1.50 3.81
C MET A 285 -10.05 0.48 2.69
N ALA A 286 -8.82 0.24 2.19
CA ALA A 286 -8.57 -0.81 1.21
C ALA A 286 -8.97 -2.19 1.76
N PHE A 287 -8.65 -2.47 3.02
CA PHE A 287 -9.02 -3.71 3.68
C PHE A 287 -10.52 -3.80 3.96
N GLN A 288 -11.16 -2.71 4.38
CA GLN A 288 -12.62 -2.65 4.57
C GLN A 288 -13.40 -2.91 3.26
N LEU A 289 -12.93 -2.36 2.14
CA LEU A 289 -13.49 -2.65 0.82
C LEU A 289 -13.31 -4.13 0.44
N PHE A 290 -12.19 -4.75 0.81
CA PHE A 290 -11.98 -6.18 0.65
C PHE A 290 -13.00 -6.99 1.46
N LEU A 291 -13.21 -6.66 2.74
CA LEU A 291 -14.14 -7.37 3.63
C LEU A 291 -15.59 -7.28 3.18
N THR A 292 -16.03 -6.10 2.75
CA THR A 292 -17.41 -5.86 2.33
C THR A 292 -17.73 -6.43 0.96
N GLU A 293 -16.69 -6.77 0.17
CA GLU A 293 -16.76 -7.22 -1.22
C GLU A 293 -17.54 -6.24 -2.13
N LYS A 294 -17.70 -4.98 -1.69
CA LYS A 294 -18.41 -3.93 -2.44
C LYS A 294 -17.48 -3.31 -3.48
N LYS A 295 -18.05 -3.00 -4.65
CA LYS A 295 -17.35 -2.30 -5.74
C LYS A 295 -17.43 -0.78 -5.59
N ASP A 296 -17.03 -0.29 -4.42
CA ASP A 296 -17.06 1.13 -4.09
C ASP A 296 -15.77 1.84 -4.49
N LYS A 297 -15.87 3.15 -4.69
CA LYS A 297 -14.75 4.02 -5.06
C LYS A 297 -14.63 5.10 -4.02
N VAL A 298 -13.60 5.02 -3.18
CA VAL A 298 -13.43 5.88 -2.01
C VAL A 298 -12.25 6.82 -2.23
N LYS A 299 -12.52 8.12 -2.17
CA LYS A 299 -11.46 9.13 -2.23
C LYS A 299 -11.05 9.53 -0.82
N ILE A 300 -9.77 9.38 -0.50
CA ILE A 300 -9.18 9.82 0.77
C ILE A 300 -8.76 11.29 0.60
N PRO A 301 -9.17 12.19 1.52
CA PRO A 301 -8.73 13.58 1.50
C PRO A 301 -7.23 13.66 1.80
N TYR A 302 -6.66 14.85 1.69
CA TYR A 302 -5.27 15.11 2.07
C TYR A 302 -5.23 16.31 3.02
N THR A 303 -4.08 16.54 3.63
CA THR A 303 -3.81 17.73 4.42
C THR A 303 -2.49 18.34 4.00
N PHE A 304 -2.50 19.62 3.63
CA PHE A 304 -1.27 20.38 3.44
C PHE A 304 -0.83 20.96 4.79
N ILE A 305 0.37 20.60 5.22
CA ILE A 305 0.90 20.97 6.53
C ILE A 305 1.98 22.03 6.30
N GLN A 306 1.68 23.26 6.73
CA GLN A 306 2.65 24.35 6.76
C GLN A 306 3.44 24.27 8.07
N ARG A 307 4.74 24.55 8.02
CA ARG A 307 5.66 24.55 9.15
C ARG A 307 6.41 25.88 9.18
#